data_AF-A0A8X6VUM2-F1
#
_entry.id   AF-A0A8X6VUM2-F1
#
_cell.length_a   1.000
_cell.length_b   1.000
_cell.length_c   1.000
_cell.angle_alpha   90.00
_cell.angle_beta   90.00
_cell.angle_gamma   90.00
#
_symmetry.space_group_name_H-M   'P 1'
#
loop_
_entity.id
_entity.type
_entity.pdbx_description
1 polymer ?
#
loop_
_entity_poly.entity_id
_entity_poly.type
_entity_poly.pdbx_seq_one_letter_code
_entity_poly.pdbx_strand_id
1 'polypeptide(L)'
;MIWAKCPKEIFVNKRRVKRAVTEAVCEYNKCTVRTIVETQKALGVATGGSTKQLATILDCRKQKFRKRRQNASNKLALKLIKKAIHKKELLARRREGMTYGAGQF
;
A
#
# COMPACT_ATOMS: atom_id res chain seq x y z
N MET A 1 -0.85 -1.56 -2.44
CA MET A 1 -0.36 -0.21 -2.77
C MET A 1 -0.42 0.00 -4.28
N ILE A 2 0.45 -0.61 -5.10
CA ILE A 2 0.36 -0.47 -6.57
C ILE A 2 -0.98 -0.97 -7.11
N TRP A 3 -1.42 -2.16 -6.67
CA TRP A 3 -2.69 -2.76 -7.12
C TRP A 3 -3.95 -2.00 -6.67
N ALA A 4 -3.83 -1.05 -5.74
CA ALA A 4 -4.93 -0.15 -5.40
C ALA A 4 -5.08 0.98 -6.44
N LYS A 5 -3.96 1.40 -7.06
CA LYS A 5 -3.93 2.41 -8.14
C LYS A 5 -4.14 1.81 -9.52
N CYS A 6 -3.82 0.53 -9.67
CA CYS A 6 -3.92 -0.22 -10.91
C CYS A 6 -4.43 -1.63 -10.59
N PRO A 7 -5.76 -1.85 -10.50
CA PRO A 7 -6.33 -3.17 -10.21
C PRO A 7 -5.87 -4.23 -11.20
N LYS A 8 -5.68 -5.47 -10.72
CA LYS A 8 -5.25 -6.60 -11.56
C LYS A 8 -6.33 -7.09 -12.51
N GLU A 9 -7.59 -6.84 -12.17
CA GLU A 9 -8.77 -7.27 -12.93
C GLU A 9 -8.98 -6.43 -14.19
N ILE A 10 -8.32 -5.28 -14.30
CA ILE A 10 -8.50 -4.33 -15.40
C ILE A 10 -7.25 -4.37 -16.29
N PHE A 11 -7.45 -4.71 -17.57
CA PHE A 11 -6.39 -4.59 -18.56
C PHE A 11 -6.07 -3.12 -18.79
N VAL A 12 -4.83 -2.72 -18.53
CA VAL A 12 -4.38 -1.33 -18.69
C VAL A 12 -3.10 -1.25 -19.50
N ASN A 13 -2.97 -0.18 -20.29
CA ASN A 13 -1.78 0.10 -21.08
C ASN A 13 -0.53 0.21 -20.18
N LYS A 14 0.62 -0.28 -20.66
CA LYS A 14 1.96 -0.17 -20.05
C LYS A 14 2.27 1.23 -19.51
N ARG A 15 1.86 2.29 -20.21
CA ARG A 15 2.05 3.69 -19.74
C ARG A 15 1.36 3.96 -18.39
N ARG A 16 0.13 3.47 -18.22
CA ARG A 16 -0.64 3.63 -16.98
C ARG A 16 -0.02 2.84 -15.82
N VAL A 17 0.45 1.62 -16.10
CA VAL A 17 1.17 0.81 -15.11
C VAL A 17 2.44 1.53 -14.65
N LYS A 18 3.24 2.08 -15.57
CA LYS A 18 4.45 2.85 -15.23
C LYS A 18 4.12 4.02 -14.31
N ARG A 19 3.10 4.82 -14.63
CA ARG A 19 2.66 5.95 -13.79
C ARG A 19 2.22 5.49 -12.40
N ALA A 20 1.41 4.44 -12.31
CA ALA A 20 0.96 3.90 -11.03
C ALA A 20 2.12 3.39 -10.17
N VAL A 21 3.12 2.75 -10.78
CA VAL A 21 4.33 2.30 -10.09
C VAL A 21 5.14 3.49 -9.58
N THR A 22 5.39 4.50 -10.42
CA THR A 22 6.14 5.70 -10.01
C THR A 22 5.46 6.42 -8.86
N GLU A 23 4.15 6.62 -8.94
CA GLU A 23 3.40 7.27 -7.87
C GLU A 23 3.44 6.46 -6.56
N ALA A 24 3.29 5.14 -6.63
CA ALA A 24 3.36 4.29 -5.45
C ALA A 24 4.74 4.32 -4.79
N VAL A 25 5.81 4.41 -5.57
CA VAL A 25 7.19 4.58 -5.05
C VAL A 25 7.34 5.95 -4.40
N CYS A 26 6.86 7.02 -5.03
CA CYS A 26 6.88 8.36 -4.46
C CYS A 26 6.11 8.42 -3.14
N GLU A 27 4.90 7.87 -3.08
CA GLU A 27 4.10 7.81 -1.85
C GLU A 27 4.79 7.00 -0.75
N TYR A 28 5.42 5.88 -1.10
CA TYR A 28 6.16 5.07 -0.14
C TYR A 28 7.35 5.84 0.46
N ASN A 29 8.08 6.58 -0.37
CA ASN A 29 9.25 7.36 0.05
C ASN A 29 8.89 8.71 0.67
N LYS A 30 7.63 9.15 0.55
CA LYS A 30 7.14 10.39 1.15
C LYS A 30 7.44 10.45 2.64
N CYS A 31 7.82 11.64 3.11
CA CYS A 31 8.15 11.95 4.51
C CYS A 31 9.32 11.12 5.10
N THR A 32 10.19 10.54 4.29
CA THR A 32 11.49 10.04 4.77
C THR A 32 12.45 11.21 4.99
N VAL A 33 13.44 11.02 5.86
CA VAL A 33 14.48 12.04 6.13
C VAL A 33 15.11 12.50 4.84
N ARG A 34 15.52 11.55 3.98
CA ARG A 34 16.15 11.84 2.69
C ARG A 34 15.26 12.73 1.80
N THR A 35 13.99 12.36 1.65
CA THR A 35 13.09 13.09 0.73
C THR A 35 12.78 14.49 1.27
N ILE A 36 12.66 14.65 2.59
CA ILE A 36 12.47 15.96 3.22
C ILE A 36 13.69 16.86 3.02
N VAL A 37 14.89 16.33 3.23
CA VAL A 37 16.14 17.07 3.02
C VAL A 37 16.30 17.48 1.55
N GLU A 38 16.08 16.55 0.61
CA GLU A 38 16.19 16.84 -0.83
C GLU A 38 15.15 17.86 -1.28
N THR A 39 13.91 17.76 -0.81
CA THR A 39 12.84 18.72 -1.17
C THR A 39 13.08 20.11 -0.58
N GLN A 40 13.48 20.20 0.68
CA GLN A 40 13.79 21.50 1.30
C GLN A 40 15.02 22.14 0.64
N LYS A 41 16.05 21.35 0.33
CA LYS A 41 17.22 21.81 -0.43
C LYS A 41 16.82 22.34 -1.81
N ALA A 42 15.96 21.63 -2.54
CA ALA A 42 15.46 22.07 -3.85
C ALA A 42 14.64 23.37 -3.76
N LEU A 43 13.98 23.61 -2.63
CA LEU A 43 13.25 24.84 -2.34
C LEU A 43 14.12 25.96 -1.76
N GLY A 44 15.43 25.74 -1.57
CA GLY A 44 16.34 26.72 -0.97
C GLY A 44 16.13 26.92 0.54
N VAL A 45 15.43 26.02 1.22
CA VAL A 45 15.11 26.10 2.65
C VAL A 45 16.02 25.17 3.44
N ALA A 46 16.55 25.66 4.57
CA ALA A 46 17.31 24.83 5.49
C ALA A 46 16.41 23.82 6.22
N THR A 47 16.86 22.57 6.35
CA THR A 47 16.15 21.55 7.12
C THR A 47 16.28 21.80 8.62
N GLY A 48 15.19 22.25 9.25
CA GLY A 48 15.13 22.41 10.70
C GLY A 48 15.30 21.09 11.48
N GLY A 49 15.87 21.19 12.68
CA GLY A 49 16.15 20.04 13.56
C GLY A 49 14.90 19.23 13.91
N SER A 50 13.80 19.90 14.29
CA SER A 50 12.53 19.24 14.64
C SER A 50 11.94 18.48 13.45
N THR A 51 12.01 19.05 12.24
CA THR A 51 11.57 18.39 11.00
C THR A 51 12.37 17.12 10.74
N LYS A 52 13.68 17.16 10.94
CA LYS A 52 14.57 15.99 10.80
C LYS A 52 14.25 14.92 11.84
N GLN A 53 13.98 15.30 13.09
CA GLN A 53 13.59 14.36 14.15
C GLN A 53 12.25 13.67 13.83
N LEU A 54 11.23 14.42 13.41
CA LEU A 54 9.94 13.86 13.01
C LEU A 54 10.10 12.87 11.85
N ALA A 55 10.88 13.24 10.83
CA ALA A 55 11.18 12.36 9.70
C ALA A 55 11.89 11.08 10.14
N THR A 56 12.82 11.17 11.09
CA THR A 56 13.53 10.01 11.65
C THR A 56 12.58 9.07 12.38
N ILE A 57 11.65 9.61 13.17
CA ILE A 57 10.62 8.80 13.87
C ILE A 57 9.76 8.05 12.86
N LEU A 58 9.35 8.71 11.76
CA LEU A 58 8.58 8.08 10.70
C LEU A 58 9.37 6.96 10.00
N ASP A 59 10.65 7.17 9.71
CA ASP A 59 11.51 6.16 9.10
C ASP A 59 11.70 4.95 10.04
N CYS A 60 11.93 5.18 11.33
CA CYS A 60 11.97 4.12 12.34
C CYS A 60 10.65 3.34 12.40
N ARG A 61 9.49 4.01 12.36
CA ARG A 61 8.17 3.36 12.31
C ARG A 61 8.05 2.49 11.06
N LYS A 62 8.40 3.00 9.87
CA LYS A 62 8.40 2.24 8.61
C LYS A 62 9.28 0.98 8.71
N GLN A 63 10.48 1.10 9.27
CA GLN A 63 11.39 -0.03 9.47
C GLN A 63 10.80 -1.08 10.44
N LYS A 64 10.20 -0.65 11.56
CA LYS A 64 9.50 -1.55 12.50
C LYS A 64 8.35 -2.29 11.81
N PHE A 65 7.53 -1.60 11.02
CA PHE A 65 6.45 -2.23 10.24
C PHE A 65 6.99 -3.24 9.22
N ARG A 66 8.10 -2.94 8.54
CA ARG A 66 8.75 -3.88 7.61
C ARG A 66 9.21 -5.14 8.33
N LYS A 67 9.93 -5.00 9.45
CA LYS A 67 10.38 -6.14 10.27
C LYS A 67 9.20 -6.99 10.74
N ARG A 68 8.13 -6.36 11.23
CA ARG A 68 6.88 -7.04 11.63
C ARG A 68 6.27 -7.83 10.47
N ARG A 69 6.20 -7.27 9.26
CA ARG A 69 5.68 -7.98 8.07
C ARG A 69 6.57 -9.14 7.61
N GLN A 70 7.87 -9.06 7.83
CA GLN A 70 8.79 -10.12 7.45
C GLN A 70 8.77 -11.31 8.41
N ASN A 71 8.36 -11.10 9.67
CA ASN A 71 8.22 -12.14 10.68
C ASN A 71 7.26 -13.26 10.23
N ALA A 72 7.71 -14.52 10.36
CA ALA A 72 6.98 -15.71 9.94
C ALA A 72 5.65 -15.88 10.68
N SER A 73 5.62 -15.62 11.99
CA SER A 73 4.38 -15.73 12.79
C SER A 73 3.31 -14.73 12.31
N ASN A 74 3.71 -13.48 12.07
CA ASN A 74 2.82 -12.47 11.50
C ASN A 74 2.36 -12.80 10.09
N LYS A 75 3.22 -13.37 9.25
CA LYS A 75 2.82 -13.84 7.90
C LYS A 75 1.75 -14.93 7.99
N LEU A 76 1.92 -15.88 8.92
CA LEU A 76 0.96 -16.95 9.14
C LEU A 76 -0.38 -16.40 9.65
N ALA A 77 -0.34 -15.52 10.65
CA ALA A 77 -1.54 -14.85 11.18
C ALA A 77 -2.30 -14.09 10.08
N LEU A 78 -1.60 -13.30 9.25
CA LEU A 78 -2.21 -12.57 8.14
C LEU A 78 -2.81 -13.49 7.07
N LYS A 79 -2.19 -14.66 6.81
CA LYS A 79 -2.76 -15.67 5.89
C LYS A 79 -4.07 -16.25 6.46
N LEU A 80 -4.11 -16.56 7.75
CA LEU A 80 -5.31 -17.07 8.41
C LEU A 80 -6.45 -16.04 8.39
N ILE A 81 -6.14 -14.77 8.70
CA ILE A 81 -7.11 -13.67 8.62
C ILE A 81 -7.68 -13.55 7.20
N LYS A 82 -6.83 -13.57 6.16
CA LYS A 82 -7.29 -13.53 4.77
C LYS A 82 -8.20 -14.70 4.41
N LYS A 83 -7.83 -15.92 4.82
CA LYS A 83 -8.68 -17.11 4.59
C LYS A 83 -10.05 -16.96 5.28
N ALA A 84 -10.08 -16.45 6.50
CA ALA A 84 -11.32 -16.22 7.24
C ALA A 84 -12.21 -15.17 6.55
N ILE A 85 -11.64 -14.04 6.10
CA ILE A 85 -12.36 -13.01 5.35
C ILE A 85 -12.95 -13.60 4.06
N HIS A 86 -12.13 -14.31 3.27
CA HIS A 86 -12.59 -14.92 2.03
C HIS A 86 -13.69 -15.97 2.25
N LYS A 87 -13.57 -16.80 3.29
CA LYS A 87 -14.62 -17.76 3.68
C LYS A 87 -15.92 -17.04 4.03
N LYS A 88 -15.84 -15.91 4.74
CA LYS A 88 -17.02 -15.09 5.08
C LYS A 88 -17.68 -14.51 3.81
N GLU A 89 -16.90 -13.99 2.87
CA GLU A 89 -17.38 -13.49 1.58
C GLU A 89 -18.05 -14.60 0.75
N LEU A 90 -17.45 -15.79 0.68
CA LEU A 90 -18.03 -16.94 0.00
C LEU A 90 -19.37 -17.38 0.62
N LEU A 91 -19.45 -17.40 1.95
CA LEU A 91 -20.69 -17.74 2.64
C LEU A 91 -21.78 -16.69 2.43
N ALA A 92 -21.42 -15.40 2.40
CA ALA A 92 -22.36 -14.33 2.07
C ALA A 92 -22.93 -14.52 0.65
N ARG A 93 -22.07 -14.72 -0.36
CA ARG A 93 -22.48 -15.01 -1.74
C ARG A 93 -23.38 -16.25 -1.85
N ARG A 94 -23.11 -17.31 -1.09
CA ARG A 94 -23.96 -18.53 -1.07
C ARG A 94 -25.33 -18.28 -0.43
N ARG A 95 -25.41 -17.44 0.60
CA ARG A 95 -26.67 -17.08 1.27
C ARG A 95 -27.54 -16.18 0.39
N GLU A 96 -26.92 -15.27 -0.35
CA GLU A 96 -27.60 -14.34 -1.27
C GLU A 96 -28.12 -15.03 -2.55
N GLY A 97 -27.63 -16.25 -2.85
CA GLY A 97 -27.94 -16.97 -4.10
C GLY A 97 -27.10 -16.46 -5.28
N MET A 98 -27.05 -17.22 -6.38
CA MET A 98 -26.41 -16.75 -7.63
C MET A 98 -27.26 -15.62 -8.21
N THR A 99 -26.83 -14.37 -8.01
CA THR A 99 -27.39 -13.23 -8.70
C THR A 99 -26.76 -13.16 -10.10
N TYR A 100 -27.55 -13.53 -11.11
CA TYR A 100 -27.17 -13.35 -12.52
C TYR A 100 -27.01 -11.85 -12.79
N GLY A 101 -25.92 -11.47 -13.47
CA GLY A 101 -25.74 -10.10 -13.92
C GLY A 101 -26.82 -9.72 -14.96
N ALA A 102 -27.14 -8.44 -15.07
CA ALA A 102 -28.06 -7.96 -16.10
C ALA A 102 -27.61 -8.47 -17.49
N GLY A 103 -28.48 -9.23 -18.17
CA GLY A 103 -28.22 -9.79 -19.50
C GLY A 103 -27.68 -11.23 -19.53
N GLN A 104 -27.68 -11.97 -18.41
CA GLN A 104 -27.42 -13.41 -18.40
C GLN A 104 -28.75 -14.19 -18.39
N PHE A 105 -29.38 -14.31 -19.57
CA PHE A 105 -30.40 -15.30 -19.93
C PHE A 105 -30.16 -15.74 -21.37
#